data_AF-A0A8B6GV94-F1
#
_entry.id   AF-A0A8B6GV94-F1
#
_cell.length_a   1.000
_cell.length_b   1.000
_cell.length_c   1.000
_cell.angle_alpha   90.00
_cell.angle_beta   90.00
_cell.angle_gamma   90.00
#
_symmetry.space_group_name_H-M   'P 1'
#
loop_
_entity.id
_entity.type
_entity.pdbx_description
1 polymer ?
#
loop_
_entity_poly.entity_id
_entity_poly.type
_entity_poly.pdbx_seq_one_letter_code
_entity_poly.pdbx_strand_id
1 'polypeptide(L)'
;MSEVKNGRIAGPFLTRPISNLRCSPIGVIPKKTGGFRLITHLSFPPNLSVNDFIDEKFTTVKYSSFDNAIDLIKRLGSNVEIGKKDIKSAFRLLKIYPGDFDLLGFKLNEYYFIDKSLPMGYSESNCLFEKFSTFIQWAVMNESNSDNLDHYLDDFLFAGKSNTEDCKNLMNSFDRVCCRLGVPIAHEKTEGPTTKLSYLGLLIDTEKMLIQIPEDKVLELKSKIKWVLEIQKSGSDSRYTSSYNSGGILDHFRPEIAKLLDASNSQNTWKTYNNGLTSFVSFRLEEGLGNTWPPSISHLVNYVAYLSKLGYAPATVKVYLSGLSYYLRINELTDLTSSFIIQKMLKGMDKLYGVVDSRKPITLEILARLINSLQFVCSSVYECTLFRSMFSLAFFAFLRIGEITINRNTQHVINNDDVNVSHHSQSAYITIPFSKTDQKGLSTTLTVERFNQVDICPVRLLLNFISIRHKNNGPLFCHFNKTGVTRYQFSSVLCKTMKFIDCNPNEYNTHSFRIGAATHFAMNGHTDEDIMTLGRWKSASFKRYIRIELTK
;
A
#
# COMPACT_ATOMS: atom_id res chain seq x y z
N MET A 1 -21.59 -15.98 20.22
CA MET A 1 -22.08 -17.11 21.05
C MET A 1 -21.85 -18.49 20.44
N SER A 2 -21.85 -18.69 19.11
CA SER A 2 -21.61 -20.02 18.48
C SER A 2 -20.23 -20.61 18.79
N GLU A 3 -19.16 -19.81 18.67
CA GLU A 3 -17.78 -20.27 18.94
C GLU A 3 -17.54 -20.63 20.42
N VAL A 4 -18.29 -20.01 21.33
CA VAL A 4 -18.30 -20.36 22.76
C VAL A 4 -18.97 -21.71 22.97
N LYS A 5 -20.15 -21.93 22.36
CA LYS A 5 -20.85 -23.24 22.40
C LYS A 5 -20.01 -24.37 21.82
N ASN A 6 -19.23 -24.08 20.77
CA ASN A 6 -18.30 -25.04 20.15
C ASN A 6 -17.02 -25.25 20.96
N GLY A 7 -16.86 -24.60 22.11
CA GLY A 7 -15.69 -24.73 22.97
C GLY A 7 -14.40 -24.13 22.38
N ARG A 8 -14.49 -23.37 21.28
CA ARG A 8 -13.35 -22.74 20.60
C ARG A 8 -12.94 -21.41 21.24
N ILE A 9 -13.88 -20.76 21.93
CA ILE A 9 -13.66 -19.53 22.69
C ILE A 9 -14.11 -19.80 24.14
N ALA A 10 -13.34 -19.32 25.11
CA ALA A 10 -13.74 -19.29 26.51
C ALA A 10 -14.32 -17.92 26.88
N GLY A 11 -15.35 -17.90 27.73
CA GLY A 11 -16.09 -16.71 28.15
C GLY A 11 -17.59 -16.87 27.92
N PRO A 12 -18.42 -15.85 28.18
CA PRO A 12 -18.03 -14.53 28.68
C PRO A 12 -17.52 -14.57 30.13
N PHE A 13 -16.45 -13.84 30.42
CA PHE A 13 -15.98 -13.61 31.80
C PHE A 13 -16.27 -12.15 32.21
N LEU A 14 -16.83 -11.96 33.41
CA LEU A 14 -17.11 -10.65 33.98
C LEU A 14 -15.82 -9.89 34.36
N THR A 15 -14.84 -10.62 34.87
CA THR A 15 -13.52 -10.10 35.23
C THR A 15 -12.47 -10.71 34.32
N ARG A 16 -11.27 -10.11 34.31
CA ARG A 16 -10.16 -10.63 33.52
C ARG A 16 -9.74 -12.01 34.07
N PRO A 17 -9.85 -13.10 33.29
CA PRO A 17 -9.63 -14.47 33.79
C PRO A 17 -8.15 -14.83 33.98
N ILE A 18 -7.23 -14.12 33.33
CA ILE A 18 -5.78 -14.29 33.45
C ILE A 18 -5.18 -12.90 33.70
N SER A 19 -4.32 -12.74 34.72
CA SER A 19 -3.82 -11.43 35.16
C SER A 19 -3.15 -10.63 34.03
N ASN A 20 -2.32 -11.30 33.23
CA ASN A 20 -1.60 -10.75 32.08
C ASN A 20 -2.34 -10.91 30.74
N LEU A 21 -3.65 -11.18 30.74
CA LEU A 21 -4.41 -11.34 29.50
C LEU A 21 -4.31 -10.11 28.61
N ARG A 22 -3.76 -10.32 27.41
CA ARG A 22 -3.64 -9.34 26.36
C ARG A 22 -4.89 -9.34 25.49
N CYS A 23 -5.60 -8.23 25.48
CA CYS A 23 -6.81 -8.07 24.67
C CYS A 23 -6.51 -7.39 23.33
N SER A 24 -6.88 -8.03 22.23
CA SER A 24 -6.80 -7.46 20.88
C SER A 24 -8.18 -7.06 20.37
N PRO A 25 -8.31 -6.01 19.53
CA PRO A 25 -9.56 -5.68 18.87
C PRO A 25 -10.06 -6.83 18.01
N ILE A 26 -11.38 -6.93 17.84
CA ILE A 26 -12.01 -7.92 16.96
C ILE A 26 -12.83 -7.25 15.87
N GLY A 27 -12.89 -7.90 14.71
CA GLY A 27 -13.72 -7.51 13.57
C GLY A 27 -14.49 -8.71 13.02
N VAL A 28 -15.50 -8.45 12.19
CA VAL A 28 -16.28 -9.49 11.52
C VAL A 28 -16.38 -9.24 10.02
N ILE A 29 -16.23 -10.29 9.22
CA ILE A 29 -16.43 -10.24 7.76
C ILE A 29 -17.61 -11.14 7.38
N PRO A 30 -18.62 -10.66 6.63
CA PRO A 30 -19.72 -11.49 6.15
C PRO A 30 -19.24 -12.64 5.25
N LYS A 31 -19.82 -13.82 5.40
CA LYS A 31 -19.61 -14.96 4.50
C LYS A 31 -20.64 -14.93 3.37
N LYS A 32 -20.26 -15.36 2.16
CA LYS A 32 -21.18 -15.52 1.01
C LYS A 32 -22.34 -16.47 1.32
N THR A 33 -22.09 -17.50 2.12
CA THR A 33 -23.07 -18.51 2.54
C THR A 33 -23.90 -18.09 3.76
N GLY A 34 -23.82 -16.83 4.20
CA GLY A 34 -24.41 -16.35 5.44
C GLY A 34 -23.52 -16.55 6.68
N GLY A 35 -23.73 -15.70 7.68
CA GLY A 35 -22.90 -15.64 8.90
C GLY A 35 -21.64 -14.79 8.75
N PHE A 36 -20.78 -14.82 9.78
CA PHE A 36 -19.61 -13.96 9.88
C PHE A 36 -18.32 -14.74 10.17
N ARG A 37 -17.19 -14.26 9.67
CA ARG A 37 -15.83 -14.67 10.05
C ARG A 37 -15.33 -13.71 11.11
N LEU A 38 -15.03 -14.21 12.31
CA LEU A 38 -14.38 -13.42 13.35
C LEU A 38 -12.89 -13.27 13.01
N ILE A 39 -12.37 -12.05 13.12
CA ILE A 39 -10.96 -11.73 12.95
C ILE A 39 -10.48 -11.07 14.24
N THR A 40 -9.37 -11.56 14.78
CA THR A 40 -8.70 -10.99 15.94
C THR A 40 -7.52 -10.16 15.43
N HIS A 41 -7.52 -8.85 15.67
CA HIS A 41 -6.53 -7.93 15.14
C HIS A 41 -5.21 -7.99 15.94
N LEU A 42 -4.50 -9.12 15.82
CA LEU A 42 -3.25 -9.39 16.54
C LEU A 42 -2.04 -8.58 16.04
N SER A 43 -2.24 -7.75 15.02
CA SER A 43 -1.29 -6.70 14.57
C SER A 43 -1.56 -5.32 15.20
N PHE A 44 -2.38 -5.25 16.26
CA PHE A 44 -2.66 -4.00 16.99
C PHE A 44 -2.21 -4.10 18.47
N PRO A 45 -1.73 -3.00 19.07
CA PRO A 45 -1.31 -1.77 18.41
C PRO A 45 -0.02 -1.96 17.61
N PRO A 46 0.24 -1.17 16.56
CA PRO A 46 1.46 -1.31 15.76
C PRO A 46 2.74 -1.21 16.60
N ASN A 47 3.73 -2.07 16.32
CA ASN A 47 5.04 -2.21 16.97
C ASN A 47 5.04 -2.75 18.40
N LEU A 48 3.88 -3.11 18.94
CA LEU A 48 3.77 -3.72 20.26
C LEU A 48 2.79 -4.89 20.27
N SER A 49 2.21 -5.28 19.14
CA SER A 49 1.15 -6.29 19.03
C SER A 49 1.67 -7.71 19.30
N VAL A 50 0.77 -8.70 19.36
CA VAL A 50 1.19 -10.11 19.48
C VAL A 50 2.05 -10.53 18.28
N ASN A 51 1.61 -10.18 17.06
CA ASN A 51 2.35 -10.50 15.83
C ASN A 51 3.72 -9.81 15.73
N ASP A 52 3.93 -8.65 16.36
CA ASP A 52 5.22 -7.94 16.30
C ASP A 52 6.36 -8.70 17.01
N PHE A 53 6.03 -9.66 17.87
CA PHE A 53 6.99 -10.51 18.58
C PHE A 53 7.14 -11.92 17.98
N ILE A 54 6.60 -12.14 16.78
CA ILE A 54 6.74 -13.40 16.05
C ILE A 54 7.80 -13.23 14.96
N ASP A 55 8.80 -14.10 14.99
CA ASP A 55 9.87 -14.11 14.00
C ASP A 55 9.32 -14.45 12.60
N GLU A 56 9.74 -13.67 11.59
CA GLU A 56 9.31 -13.78 10.19
C GLU A 56 9.55 -15.18 9.60
N LYS A 57 10.52 -15.93 10.14
CA LYS A 57 10.77 -17.33 9.72
C LYS A 57 9.58 -18.26 9.99
N PHE A 58 8.73 -17.94 10.96
CA PHE A 58 7.54 -18.74 11.29
C PHE A 58 6.30 -18.32 10.50
N THR A 59 6.31 -17.12 9.91
CA THR A 59 5.16 -16.56 9.17
C THR A 59 5.26 -16.79 7.67
N THR A 60 6.46 -17.07 7.16
CA THR A 60 6.70 -17.36 5.74
C THR A 60 6.12 -18.72 5.35
N VAL A 61 5.27 -18.74 4.32
CA VAL A 61 4.63 -19.94 3.78
C VAL A 61 4.72 -19.95 2.26
N LYS A 62 4.93 -21.13 1.67
CA LYS A 62 4.95 -21.34 0.22
C LYS A 62 3.78 -22.27 -0.14
N TYR A 63 2.74 -21.70 -0.75
CA TYR A 63 1.58 -22.46 -1.19
C TYR A 63 1.83 -23.19 -2.51
N SER A 64 1.06 -24.24 -2.77
CA SER A 64 0.92 -24.76 -4.13
C SER A 64 0.34 -23.68 -5.04
N SER A 65 0.79 -23.66 -6.30
CA SER A 65 0.28 -22.72 -7.29
C SER A 65 -0.89 -23.35 -8.05
N PHE A 66 -1.76 -22.52 -8.62
CA PHE A 66 -2.77 -23.03 -9.55
C PHE A 66 -2.12 -23.73 -10.76
N ASP A 67 -0.92 -23.32 -11.18
CA ASP A 67 -0.19 -23.99 -12.26
C ASP A 67 0.20 -25.42 -11.89
N ASN A 68 0.53 -25.70 -10.62
CA ASN A 68 0.81 -27.06 -10.15
C ASN A 68 -0.40 -27.98 -10.32
N ALA A 69 -1.60 -27.50 -9.95
CA ALA A 69 -2.86 -28.20 -10.15
C ALA A 69 -3.13 -28.49 -11.65
N ILE A 70 -2.81 -27.53 -12.52
CA ILE A 70 -2.95 -27.69 -13.96
C ILE A 70 -1.91 -28.67 -14.53
N ASP A 71 -0.67 -28.63 -14.07
CA ASP A 71 0.36 -29.56 -14.49
C ASP A 71 0.04 -30.99 -14.04
N LEU A 72 -0.56 -31.18 -12.86
CA LEU A 72 -1.13 -32.45 -12.44
C LEU A 72 -2.16 -32.97 -13.46
N ILE A 73 -3.13 -32.14 -13.84
CA ILE A 73 -4.18 -32.51 -14.80
C ILE A 73 -3.58 -32.81 -16.19
N LYS A 74 -2.67 -31.97 -16.68
CA LYS A 74 -2.00 -32.14 -17.97
C LYS A 74 -1.24 -33.46 -18.06
N ARG A 75 -0.57 -33.89 -16.98
CA ARG A 75 0.13 -35.18 -16.92
C ARG A 75 -0.80 -36.37 -17.12
N LEU A 76 -2.07 -36.25 -16.70
CA LEU A 76 -3.07 -37.32 -16.80
C LEU A 76 -3.81 -37.33 -18.16
N GLY A 77 -3.73 -36.25 -18.93
CA GLY A 77 -4.26 -36.15 -20.30
C GLY A 77 -5.59 -35.37 -20.39
N SER A 78 -6.34 -35.60 -21.46
CA SER A 78 -7.68 -35.03 -21.66
C SER A 78 -8.77 -35.92 -21.05
N ASN A 79 -9.95 -35.34 -20.80
CA ASN A 79 -11.11 -36.01 -20.20
C ASN A 79 -10.83 -36.59 -18.79
N VAL A 80 -9.87 -36.02 -18.08
CA VAL A 80 -9.51 -36.37 -16.70
C VAL A 80 -10.66 -36.00 -15.78
N GLU A 81 -11.03 -36.92 -14.90
CA GLU A 81 -11.98 -36.61 -13.83
C GLU A 81 -11.25 -35.92 -12.69
N ILE A 82 -11.81 -34.79 -12.26
CA ILE A 82 -11.31 -34.01 -11.14
C ILE A 82 -12.39 -33.84 -10.08
N GLY A 83 -11.97 -33.72 -8.83
CA GLY A 83 -12.85 -33.45 -7.71
C GLY A 83 -12.19 -32.55 -6.70
N LYS A 84 -12.99 -31.90 -5.85
CA LYS A 84 -12.48 -31.09 -4.74
C LYS A 84 -13.19 -31.39 -3.43
N LYS A 85 -12.46 -31.20 -2.34
CA LYS A 85 -12.98 -31.24 -0.97
C LYS A 85 -12.37 -30.11 -0.15
N ASP A 86 -13.17 -29.58 0.78
CA ASP A 86 -12.81 -28.45 1.64
C ASP A 86 -12.89 -28.88 3.11
N ILE A 87 -11.91 -28.45 3.92
CA ILE A 87 -11.90 -28.72 5.36
C ILE A 87 -12.79 -27.71 6.10
N LYS A 88 -13.77 -28.22 6.86
CA LYS A 88 -14.72 -27.38 7.59
C LYS A 88 -14.06 -26.66 8.76
N SER A 89 -14.29 -25.35 8.85
CA SER A 89 -13.80 -24.48 9.93
C SER A 89 -12.27 -24.34 10.02
N ALA A 90 -11.50 -24.73 8.99
CA ALA A 90 -10.05 -24.54 8.82
C ALA A 90 -9.26 -24.22 10.11
N PHE A 91 -8.69 -23.02 10.25
CA PHE A 91 -7.85 -22.61 11.40
C PHE A 91 -8.45 -22.97 12.77
N ARG A 92 -9.78 -22.91 12.92
CA ARG A 92 -10.46 -23.21 14.19
C ARG A 92 -10.39 -24.67 14.62
N LEU A 93 -9.86 -25.57 13.78
CA LEU A 93 -9.58 -26.97 14.11
C LEU A 93 -8.32 -27.11 14.95
N LEU A 94 -7.33 -26.24 14.74
CA LEU A 94 -6.07 -26.29 15.44
C LEU A 94 -6.23 -25.60 16.80
N LYS A 95 -6.03 -26.37 17.87
CA LYS A 95 -6.11 -25.87 19.24
C LYS A 95 -4.83 -25.12 19.60
N ILE A 96 -5.01 -24.04 20.37
CA ILE A 96 -3.89 -23.31 20.93
C ILE A 96 -3.43 -24.00 22.22
N TYR A 97 -2.12 -24.05 22.43
CA TYR A 97 -1.53 -24.53 23.68
C TYR A 97 -2.00 -23.62 24.83
N PRO A 98 -2.54 -24.17 25.95
CA PRO A 98 -3.08 -23.35 27.03
C PRO A 98 -2.12 -22.31 27.63
N GLY A 99 -0.80 -22.52 27.49
CA GLY A 99 0.21 -21.55 27.92
C GLY A 99 0.21 -20.23 27.13
N ASP A 100 -0.36 -20.21 25.92
CA ASP A 100 -0.42 -19.02 25.05
C ASP A 100 -1.78 -18.32 25.10
N PHE A 101 -2.69 -18.76 25.97
CA PHE A 101 -4.05 -18.19 26.09
C PHE A 101 -4.04 -16.73 26.54
N ASP A 102 -3.03 -16.33 27.31
CA ASP A 102 -2.83 -14.96 27.74
C ASP A 102 -2.55 -14.00 26.57
N LEU A 103 -2.10 -14.49 25.41
CA LEU A 103 -1.86 -13.68 24.22
C LEU A 103 -3.11 -13.48 23.34
N LEU A 104 -4.14 -14.31 23.52
CA LEU A 104 -5.28 -14.40 22.60
C LEU A 104 -6.60 -13.93 23.22
N GLY A 105 -6.53 -12.94 24.10
CA GLY A 105 -7.70 -12.30 24.69
C GLY A 105 -8.39 -11.33 23.74
N PHE A 106 -9.69 -11.13 23.93
CA PHE A 106 -10.43 -9.99 23.38
C PHE A 106 -11.59 -9.59 24.29
N LYS A 107 -12.07 -8.35 24.13
CA LYS A 107 -13.22 -7.82 24.86
C LYS A 107 -14.39 -7.59 23.91
N LEU A 108 -15.59 -8.00 24.32
CA LEU A 108 -16.84 -7.64 23.66
C LEU A 108 -17.78 -7.06 24.71
N ASN A 109 -18.12 -5.77 24.54
CA ASN A 109 -18.80 -4.96 25.57
C ASN A 109 -18.02 -5.01 26.90
N GLU A 110 -18.66 -5.42 27.99
CA GLU A 110 -18.04 -5.53 29.31
C GLU A 110 -17.41 -6.89 29.61
N TYR A 111 -17.48 -7.85 28.69
CA TYR A 111 -17.02 -9.22 28.94
C TYR A 111 -15.69 -9.53 28.26
N TYR A 112 -14.87 -10.31 28.96
CA TYR A 112 -13.61 -10.86 28.45
C TYR A 112 -13.83 -12.24 27.83
N PHE A 113 -13.05 -12.52 26.80
CA PHE A 113 -13.02 -13.80 26.10
C PHE A 113 -11.58 -14.18 25.77
N ILE A 114 -11.33 -15.48 25.63
CA ILE A 114 -10.05 -16.05 25.22
C ILE A 114 -10.28 -16.95 24.02
N ASP A 115 -9.50 -16.75 22.96
CA ASP A 115 -9.49 -17.68 21.85
C ASP A 115 -8.65 -18.92 22.15
N LYS A 116 -9.27 -20.10 22.04
CA LYS A 116 -8.62 -21.40 22.33
C LYS A 116 -8.27 -22.16 21.05
N SER A 117 -8.62 -21.61 19.89
CA SER A 117 -8.33 -22.17 18.58
C SER A 117 -7.62 -21.12 17.73
N LEU A 118 -6.85 -21.56 16.74
CA LEU A 118 -6.07 -20.68 15.89
C LEU A 118 -6.97 -19.60 15.25
N PRO A 119 -6.75 -18.30 15.55
CA PRO A 119 -7.62 -17.24 15.06
C PRO A 119 -7.20 -16.73 13.69
N MET A 120 -8.15 -16.15 12.96
CA MET A 120 -7.81 -15.29 11.82
C MET A 120 -7.18 -14.00 12.34
N GLY A 121 -6.05 -13.62 11.75
CA GLY A 121 -5.27 -12.44 12.15
C GLY A 121 -4.01 -12.75 12.96
N TYR A 122 -3.82 -13.99 13.39
CA TYR A 122 -2.54 -14.48 13.91
C TYR A 122 -1.58 -14.76 12.74
N SER A 123 -0.37 -14.19 12.79
CA SER A 123 0.54 -14.17 11.65
C SER A 123 1.11 -15.54 11.28
N GLU A 124 1.20 -16.46 12.25
CA GLU A 124 1.65 -17.85 12.02
C GLU A 124 0.52 -18.78 11.51
N SER A 125 -0.75 -18.34 11.54
CA SER A 125 -1.90 -19.21 11.29
C SER A 125 -1.81 -19.96 9.97
N ASN A 126 -1.39 -19.25 8.92
CA ASN A 126 -1.27 -19.81 7.58
C ASN A 126 -0.18 -20.88 7.50
N CYS A 127 0.99 -20.64 8.10
CA CYS A 127 2.10 -21.59 8.08
C CYS A 127 1.75 -22.88 8.85
N LEU A 128 1.14 -22.74 10.03
CA LEU A 128 0.69 -23.89 10.82
C LEU A 128 -0.38 -24.71 10.12
N PHE A 129 -1.36 -24.04 9.49
CA PHE A 129 -2.42 -24.75 8.79
C PHE A 129 -1.92 -25.39 7.48
N GLU A 130 -1.01 -24.75 6.75
CA GLU A 130 -0.39 -25.34 5.56
C GLU A 130 0.38 -26.63 5.92
N LYS A 131 1.13 -26.63 7.02
CA LYS A 131 1.79 -27.85 7.53
C LYS A 131 0.78 -28.96 7.83
N PHE A 132 -0.36 -28.60 8.42
CA PHE A 132 -1.45 -29.53 8.70
C PHE A 132 -2.05 -30.10 7.39
N SER A 133 -2.37 -29.26 6.41
CA SER A 133 -2.90 -29.72 5.13
C SER A 133 -1.91 -30.56 4.32
N THR A 134 -0.62 -30.20 4.36
CA THR A 134 0.47 -31.00 3.75
C THR A 134 0.55 -32.39 4.39
N PHE A 135 0.36 -32.49 5.71
CA PHE A 135 0.29 -33.78 6.40
C PHE A 135 -0.92 -34.61 5.94
N ILE A 136 -2.09 -33.99 5.76
CA ILE A 136 -3.28 -34.69 5.23
C ILE A 136 -3.03 -35.18 3.80
N GLN A 137 -2.44 -34.34 2.93
CA GLN A 137 -2.07 -34.75 1.58
C GLN A 137 -1.15 -35.97 1.61
N TRP A 138 -0.07 -35.92 2.38
CA TRP A 138 0.86 -37.03 2.55
C TRP A 138 0.17 -38.32 3.04
N ALA A 139 -0.72 -38.20 4.03
CA ALA A 139 -1.44 -39.34 4.58
C ALA A 139 -2.36 -40.00 3.55
N VAL A 140 -3.02 -39.19 2.71
CA VAL A 140 -3.88 -39.70 1.62
C VAL A 140 -3.05 -40.33 0.51
N MET A 141 -1.93 -39.73 0.13
CA MET A 141 -1.01 -40.29 -0.87
C MET A 141 -0.49 -41.66 -0.42
N ASN A 142 -0.09 -41.79 0.85
CA ASN A 142 0.35 -43.06 1.41
C ASN A 142 -0.75 -44.12 1.48
N GLU A 143 -1.98 -43.75 1.81
CA GLU A 143 -3.09 -44.71 1.90
C GLU A 143 -3.58 -45.17 0.52
N SER A 144 -3.57 -44.26 -0.47
CA SER A 144 -4.06 -44.53 -1.82
C SER A 144 -3.01 -45.03 -2.80
N ASN A 145 -1.72 -44.90 -2.45
CA ASN A 145 -0.58 -45.14 -3.34
C ASN A 145 -0.69 -44.34 -4.67
N SER A 146 -1.19 -43.11 -4.58
CA SER A 146 -1.41 -42.19 -5.70
C SER A 146 -0.89 -40.81 -5.37
N ASP A 147 -0.22 -40.17 -6.32
CA ASP A 147 0.31 -38.81 -6.23
C ASP A 147 -0.59 -37.77 -6.92
N ASN A 148 -1.80 -38.16 -7.35
CA ASN A 148 -2.73 -37.32 -8.09
C ASN A 148 -3.59 -36.39 -7.20
N LEU A 149 -2.96 -35.82 -6.18
CA LEU A 149 -3.57 -34.94 -5.18
C LEU A 149 -2.73 -33.69 -5.01
N ASP A 150 -3.40 -32.53 -5.01
CA ASP A 150 -2.79 -31.25 -4.64
C ASP A 150 -3.69 -30.51 -3.64
N HIS A 151 -3.14 -29.51 -2.95
CA HIS A 151 -3.93 -28.68 -2.05
C HIS A 151 -3.48 -27.23 -2.04
N TYR A 152 -4.40 -26.37 -1.66
CA TYR A 152 -4.14 -24.96 -1.36
C TYR A 152 -4.84 -24.66 -0.03
N LEU A 153 -4.09 -24.56 1.07
CA LEU A 153 -4.65 -24.44 2.42
C LEU A 153 -5.74 -25.49 2.69
N ASP A 154 -7.00 -25.11 2.82
CA ASP A 154 -8.15 -25.97 3.10
C ASP A 154 -8.80 -26.61 1.85
N ASP A 155 -8.42 -26.17 0.65
CA ASP A 155 -8.96 -26.63 -0.64
C ASP A 155 -8.10 -27.75 -1.26
N PHE A 156 -8.59 -29.00 -1.22
CA PHE A 156 -7.94 -30.17 -1.82
C PHE A 156 -8.50 -30.46 -3.20
N LEU A 157 -7.61 -30.75 -4.16
CA LEU A 157 -7.93 -31.13 -5.53
C LEU A 157 -7.44 -32.55 -5.80
N PHE A 158 -8.33 -33.36 -6.35
CA PHE A 158 -8.11 -34.76 -6.72
C PHE A 158 -8.22 -34.89 -8.24
N ALA A 159 -7.39 -35.73 -8.84
CA ALA A 159 -7.47 -36.05 -10.26
C ALA A 159 -7.33 -37.56 -10.50
N GLY A 160 -8.00 -38.06 -11.54
CA GLY A 160 -7.96 -39.46 -11.95
C GLY A 160 -8.10 -39.61 -13.46
N LYS A 161 -7.53 -40.68 -14.02
CA LYS A 161 -7.56 -40.91 -15.46
C LYS A 161 -8.99 -41.09 -15.95
N SER A 162 -9.23 -40.67 -17.19
CA SER A 162 -10.53 -40.86 -17.84
C SER A 162 -10.96 -42.33 -17.85
N ASN A 163 -12.24 -42.61 -17.63
CA ASN A 163 -12.82 -43.96 -17.56
C ASN A 163 -12.20 -44.88 -16.48
N THR A 164 -11.66 -44.29 -15.41
CA THR A 164 -11.19 -45.03 -14.23
C THR A 164 -11.87 -44.49 -12.99
N GLU A 165 -11.91 -45.28 -11.92
CA GLU A 165 -12.46 -44.86 -10.63
C GLU A 165 -11.41 -44.12 -9.76
N ASP A 166 -10.25 -43.76 -10.33
CA ASP A 166 -9.08 -43.26 -9.61
C ASP A 166 -9.41 -41.98 -8.80
N CYS A 167 -10.09 -41.00 -9.42
CA CYS A 167 -10.44 -39.75 -8.75
C CYS A 167 -11.38 -40.03 -7.56
N LYS A 168 -12.39 -40.86 -7.76
CA LYS A 168 -13.36 -41.23 -6.72
C LYS A 168 -12.71 -42.02 -5.59
N ASN A 169 -11.84 -42.97 -5.91
CA ASN A 169 -11.09 -43.74 -4.93
C ASN A 169 -10.16 -42.85 -4.09
N LEU A 170 -9.54 -41.85 -4.71
CA LEU A 170 -8.69 -40.88 -4.02
C LEU A 170 -9.50 -39.97 -3.10
N MET A 171 -10.64 -39.46 -3.58
CA MET A 171 -11.60 -38.71 -2.76
C MET A 171 -12.13 -39.53 -1.57
N ASN A 172 -12.41 -40.82 -1.76
CA ASN A 172 -12.84 -41.70 -0.67
C ASN A 172 -11.70 -41.98 0.32
N SER A 173 -10.46 -42.05 -0.14
CA SER A 173 -9.28 -42.18 0.73
C SER A 173 -9.11 -40.93 1.59
N PHE A 174 -9.34 -39.75 1.03
CA PHE A 174 -9.39 -38.50 1.80
C PHE A 174 -10.47 -38.54 2.89
N ASP A 175 -11.67 -39.06 2.60
CA ASP A 175 -12.73 -39.19 3.61
C ASP A 175 -12.31 -40.13 4.75
N ARG A 176 -11.69 -41.27 4.44
CA ARG A 176 -11.23 -42.21 5.46
C ARG A 176 -10.13 -41.62 6.33
N VAL A 177 -9.15 -40.94 5.73
CA VAL A 177 -8.08 -40.25 6.46
C VAL A 177 -8.66 -39.16 7.37
N CYS A 178 -9.54 -38.30 6.84
CA CYS A 178 -10.18 -37.25 7.62
C CYS A 178 -11.04 -37.82 8.76
N CYS A 179 -11.83 -38.86 8.49
CA CYS A 179 -12.64 -39.54 9.50
C CYS A 179 -11.77 -40.10 10.63
N ARG A 180 -10.68 -40.80 10.29
CA ARG A 180 -9.73 -41.36 11.26
C ARG A 180 -9.06 -40.28 12.12
N LEU A 181 -8.75 -39.14 11.53
CA LEU A 181 -8.09 -38.01 12.20
C LEU A 181 -9.08 -37.06 12.90
N GLY A 182 -10.38 -37.28 12.76
CA GLY A 182 -11.42 -36.38 13.30
C GLY A 182 -11.48 -35.02 12.60
N VAL A 183 -11.05 -34.93 11.34
CA VAL A 183 -11.05 -33.72 10.53
C VAL A 183 -12.39 -33.59 9.82
N PRO A 184 -13.21 -32.56 10.11
CA PRO A 184 -14.52 -32.41 9.51
C PRO A 184 -14.42 -31.87 8.07
N ILE A 185 -15.20 -32.45 7.17
CA ILE A 185 -15.26 -32.05 5.76
C ILE A 185 -16.47 -31.14 5.54
N ALA A 186 -16.33 -30.11 4.72
CA ALA A 186 -17.43 -29.26 4.27
C ALA A 186 -18.13 -29.92 3.08
N HIS A 187 -19.00 -30.90 3.36
CA HIS A 187 -19.70 -31.67 2.33
C HIS A 187 -20.50 -30.79 1.36
N GLU A 188 -20.98 -29.63 1.81
CA GLU A 188 -21.68 -28.65 0.97
C GLU A 188 -20.80 -27.99 -0.11
N LYS A 189 -19.47 -28.13 -0.01
CA LYS A 189 -18.48 -27.63 -0.98
C LYS A 189 -17.79 -28.74 -1.77
N THR A 190 -18.05 -30.00 -1.42
CA THR A 190 -17.51 -31.15 -2.15
C THR A 190 -18.14 -31.20 -3.53
N GLU A 191 -17.31 -31.35 -4.55
CA GLU A 191 -17.73 -31.40 -5.96
C GLU A 191 -16.88 -32.41 -6.71
N GLY A 192 -17.46 -33.08 -7.70
CA GLY A 192 -16.83 -34.13 -8.48
C GLY A 192 -16.96 -35.54 -7.89
N PRO A 193 -16.43 -36.57 -8.57
CA PRO A 193 -15.65 -36.50 -9.81
C PRO A 193 -16.44 -35.89 -10.99
N THR A 194 -15.79 -35.03 -11.76
CA THR A 194 -16.38 -34.30 -12.89
C THR A 194 -15.28 -33.86 -13.86
N THR A 195 -15.61 -33.60 -15.12
CA THR A 195 -14.69 -33.01 -16.10
C THR A 195 -14.67 -31.48 -16.05
N LYS A 196 -15.61 -30.86 -15.32
CA LYS A 196 -15.72 -29.41 -15.14
C LYS A 196 -15.84 -29.05 -13.67
N LEU A 197 -14.87 -28.31 -13.15
CA LEU A 197 -14.77 -28.01 -11.73
C LEU A 197 -14.27 -26.59 -11.49
N SER A 198 -14.91 -25.86 -10.58
CA SER A 198 -14.38 -24.58 -10.12
C SER A 198 -13.37 -24.78 -8.99
N TYR A 199 -12.09 -24.45 -9.22
CA TYR A 199 -11.00 -24.56 -8.24
C TYR A 199 -10.23 -23.24 -8.15
N LEU A 200 -9.95 -22.77 -6.93
CA LEU A 200 -9.34 -21.46 -6.64
C LEU A 200 -10.00 -20.28 -7.38
N GLY A 201 -11.28 -20.44 -7.71
CA GLY A 201 -12.08 -19.43 -8.35
C GLY A 201 -11.99 -19.37 -9.89
N LEU A 202 -11.34 -20.33 -10.53
CA LEU A 202 -11.32 -20.53 -11.97
C LEU A 202 -12.04 -21.84 -12.32
N LEU A 203 -12.73 -21.86 -13.45
CA LEU A 203 -13.35 -23.06 -13.99
C LEU A 203 -12.31 -23.82 -14.81
N ILE A 204 -12.07 -25.07 -14.45
CA ILE A 204 -11.24 -26.02 -15.20
C ILE A 204 -12.17 -26.90 -16.02
N ASP A 205 -11.96 -26.97 -17.33
CA ASP A 205 -12.66 -27.86 -18.26
C ASP A 205 -11.64 -28.84 -18.87
N THR A 206 -11.63 -30.08 -18.39
CA THR A 206 -10.66 -31.12 -18.78
C THR A 206 -11.02 -31.80 -20.11
N GLU A 207 -12.25 -31.66 -20.59
CA GLU A 207 -12.66 -32.11 -21.93
C GLU A 207 -12.10 -31.18 -23.00
N LYS A 208 -12.29 -29.87 -22.81
CA LYS A 208 -11.80 -28.85 -23.74
C LYS A 208 -10.35 -28.46 -23.52
N MET A 209 -9.76 -28.87 -22.40
CA MET A 209 -8.44 -28.43 -21.94
C MET A 209 -8.32 -26.91 -21.84
N LEU A 210 -9.34 -26.27 -21.27
CA LEU A 210 -9.44 -24.82 -21.12
C LEU A 210 -9.65 -24.41 -19.66
N ILE A 211 -9.17 -23.23 -19.34
CA ILE A 211 -9.37 -22.58 -18.04
C ILE A 211 -10.16 -21.30 -18.31
N GLN A 212 -11.25 -21.12 -17.58
CA GLN A 212 -12.18 -20.01 -17.80
C GLN A 212 -12.46 -19.29 -16.49
N ILE A 213 -12.75 -17.99 -16.59
CA ILE A 213 -13.35 -17.26 -15.48
C ILE A 213 -14.83 -17.67 -15.46
N PRO A 214 -15.36 -18.18 -14.33
CA PRO A 214 -16.77 -18.52 -14.20
C PRO A 214 -17.70 -17.38 -14.64
N GLU A 215 -18.79 -17.71 -15.34
CA GLU A 215 -19.66 -16.71 -15.98
C GLU A 215 -20.30 -15.75 -14.98
N ASP A 216 -20.69 -16.23 -13.80
CA ASP A 216 -21.19 -15.42 -12.69
C ASP A 216 -20.15 -14.37 -12.24
N LYS A 217 -18.88 -14.75 -12.13
CA LYS A 217 -17.79 -13.81 -11.85
C LYS A 217 -17.55 -12.86 -13.00
N VAL A 218 -17.65 -13.33 -14.25
CA VAL A 218 -17.55 -12.45 -15.43
C VAL A 218 -18.67 -11.41 -15.40
N LEU A 219 -19.90 -11.80 -15.08
CA LEU A 219 -21.04 -10.89 -14.95
C LEU A 219 -20.86 -9.93 -13.77
N GLU A 220 -20.40 -10.40 -12.61
CA GLU A 220 -20.09 -9.56 -11.45
C GLU A 220 -19.00 -8.54 -11.78
N LEU A 221 -17.90 -8.99 -12.38
CA LEU A 221 -16.80 -8.14 -12.81
C LEU A 221 -17.23 -7.17 -13.90
N LYS A 222 -17.99 -7.62 -14.90
CA LYS A 222 -18.59 -6.75 -15.92
C LYS A 222 -19.53 -5.73 -15.29
N SER A 223 -20.30 -6.08 -14.27
CA SER A 223 -21.19 -5.15 -13.58
C SER A 223 -20.41 -4.14 -12.75
N LYS A 224 -19.34 -4.56 -12.06
CA LYS A 224 -18.42 -3.65 -11.36
C LYS A 224 -17.68 -2.73 -12.32
N ILE A 225 -17.18 -3.27 -13.44
CA ILE A 225 -16.54 -2.51 -14.50
C ILE A 225 -17.55 -1.57 -15.14
N LYS A 226 -18.76 -2.02 -15.46
CA LYS A 226 -19.84 -1.19 -16.00
C LYS A 226 -20.23 -0.10 -15.02
N TRP A 227 -20.33 -0.39 -13.73
CA TRP A 227 -20.57 0.61 -12.69
C TRP A 227 -19.41 1.61 -12.57
N VAL A 228 -18.15 1.17 -12.62
CA VAL A 228 -16.98 2.07 -12.67
C VAL A 228 -16.96 2.85 -13.98
N LEU A 229 -17.32 2.24 -15.10
CA LEU A 229 -17.43 2.84 -16.43
C LEU A 229 -18.65 3.72 -16.55
N GLU A 230 -19.66 3.58 -15.69
CA GLU A 230 -20.86 4.40 -15.59
C GLU A 230 -20.62 5.55 -14.64
N ILE A 231 -19.87 5.36 -13.55
CA ILE A 231 -19.29 6.44 -12.75
C ILE A 231 -18.32 7.24 -13.60
N GLN A 232 -17.54 6.55 -14.43
CA GLN A 232 -16.76 7.20 -15.47
C GLN A 232 -17.70 7.77 -16.52
N LYS A 233 -18.70 7.15 -17.13
CA LYS A 233 -19.55 7.86 -18.13
C LYS A 233 -20.28 9.07 -17.54
N SER A 234 -20.71 8.98 -16.28
CA SER A 234 -21.23 10.07 -15.43
C SER A 234 -20.18 11.08 -14.99
N GLY A 235 -18.90 10.82 -15.24
CA GLY A 235 -17.75 11.69 -14.99
C GLY A 235 -16.63 11.54 -16.03
N SER A 236 -16.95 11.29 -17.30
CA SER A 236 -16.00 10.85 -18.35
C SER A 236 -16.58 10.90 -19.76
N ASP A 237 -17.84 10.50 -19.96
CA ASP A 237 -18.65 10.97 -21.10
C ASP A 237 -19.25 12.34 -20.78
N SER A 238 -19.45 12.65 -19.49
CA SER A 238 -19.73 13.98 -18.94
C SER A 238 -18.49 14.76 -18.48
N ARG A 239 -17.27 14.31 -18.80
CA ARG A 239 -16.04 14.94 -18.27
C ARG A 239 -15.97 16.45 -18.55
N TYR A 240 -16.64 16.90 -19.62
CA TYR A 240 -16.74 18.30 -20.04
C TYR A 240 -18.02 18.66 -20.83
N THR A 241 -19.02 17.77 -20.92
CA THR A 241 -19.95 17.77 -22.07
C THR A 241 -21.38 18.23 -21.80
N SER A 242 -21.72 18.79 -20.62
CA SER A 242 -23.04 19.39 -20.44
C SER A 242 -23.11 20.85 -20.90
N SER A 243 -22.12 21.69 -20.59
CA SER A 243 -22.23 23.14 -20.83
C SER A 243 -21.72 23.59 -22.21
N TYR A 244 -20.70 22.93 -22.76
CA TYR A 244 -20.15 23.22 -24.10
C TYR A 244 -20.77 22.35 -25.21
N ASN A 245 -21.91 21.72 -24.92
CA ASN A 245 -22.67 20.91 -25.86
C ASN A 245 -23.44 21.83 -26.82
N SER A 246 -22.74 22.56 -27.68
CA SER A 246 -23.35 23.13 -28.87
C SER A 246 -23.59 21.97 -29.83
N GLY A 247 -24.69 21.22 -29.65
CA GLY A 247 -25.10 20.22 -30.63
C GLY A 247 -25.13 20.89 -32.01
N GLY A 248 -24.12 20.60 -32.84
CA GLY A 248 -23.83 21.41 -34.02
C GLY A 248 -22.39 21.30 -34.53
N ILE A 249 -22.12 22.03 -35.62
CA ILE A 249 -20.92 22.05 -36.49
C ILE A 249 -19.54 21.99 -35.81
N LEU A 250 -19.43 22.33 -34.52
CA LEU A 250 -18.16 22.46 -33.78
C LEU A 250 -17.76 21.20 -32.97
N ASP A 251 -18.52 20.11 -33.07
CA ASP A 251 -18.23 18.86 -32.32
C ASP A 251 -16.87 18.23 -32.62
N HIS A 252 -16.25 18.57 -33.75
CA HIS A 252 -14.92 18.11 -34.11
C HIS A 252 -13.80 18.64 -33.18
N PHE A 253 -14.04 19.71 -32.41
CA PHE A 253 -13.07 20.21 -31.42
C PHE A 253 -13.09 19.46 -30.09
N ARG A 254 -14.09 18.60 -29.83
CA ARG A 254 -14.25 17.90 -28.54
C ARG A 254 -13.00 17.12 -28.10
N PRO A 255 -12.30 16.37 -28.99
CA PRO A 255 -11.10 15.64 -28.58
C PRO A 255 -9.98 16.57 -28.10
N GLU A 256 -9.81 17.73 -28.76
CA GLU A 256 -8.78 18.69 -28.39
C GLU A 256 -9.14 19.43 -27.09
N ILE A 257 -10.42 19.77 -26.88
CA ILE A 257 -10.93 20.32 -25.60
C ILE A 257 -10.63 19.35 -24.45
N ALA A 258 -10.97 18.07 -24.60
CA ALA A 258 -10.72 17.05 -23.58
C ALA A 258 -9.22 16.90 -23.29
N LYS A 259 -8.39 16.88 -24.34
CA LYS A 259 -6.93 16.81 -24.22
C LYS A 259 -6.33 18.01 -23.47
N LEU A 260 -6.77 19.24 -23.79
CA LEU A 260 -6.31 20.45 -23.12
C LEU A 260 -6.67 20.45 -21.63
N LEU A 261 -7.87 19.99 -21.31
CA LEU A 261 -8.36 19.97 -19.94
C LEU A 261 -7.74 18.82 -19.13
N ASP A 262 -7.51 17.66 -19.72
CA ASP A 262 -6.74 16.57 -19.11
C ASP A 262 -5.28 17.01 -18.82
N ALA A 263 -4.66 17.77 -19.73
CA ALA A 263 -3.31 18.32 -19.57
C ALA A 263 -3.21 19.46 -18.54
N SER A 264 -4.34 20.06 -18.13
CA SER A 264 -4.37 21.19 -17.19
C SER A 264 -3.87 20.83 -15.78
N ASN A 265 -3.92 19.54 -15.41
CA ASN A 265 -3.58 19.05 -14.09
C ASN A 265 -2.60 17.88 -14.17
N SER A 266 -1.72 17.77 -13.18
CA SER A 266 -0.82 16.61 -13.07
C SER A 266 -1.59 15.32 -12.77
N GLN A 267 -1.06 14.16 -13.18
CA GLN A 267 -1.67 12.86 -12.91
C GLN A 267 -1.95 12.60 -11.41
N ASN A 268 -1.07 13.10 -10.53
CA ASN A 268 -1.27 13.00 -9.08
C ASN A 268 -2.42 13.87 -8.60
N THR A 269 -2.56 15.09 -9.15
CA THR A 269 -3.70 15.97 -8.87
C THR A 269 -5.00 15.28 -9.27
N TRP A 270 -5.05 14.68 -10.46
CA TRP A 270 -6.21 13.92 -10.93
C TRP A 270 -6.55 12.75 -10.02
N LYS A 271 -5.56 11.95 -9.62
CA LYS A 271 -5.77 10.84 -8.69
C LYS A 271 -6.36 11.33 -7.37
N THR A 272 -5.85 12.43 -6.84
CA THR A 272 -6.34 13.02 -5.60
C THR A 272 -7.77 13.57 -5.73
N TYR A 273 -8.10 14.23 -6.84
CA TYR A 273 -9.45 14.74 -7.10
C TYR A 273 -10.46 13.61 -7.26
N ASN A 274 -10.10 12.57 -8.02
CA ASN A 274 -10.90 11.36 -8.17
C ASN A 274 -11.15 10.69 -6.81
N ASN A 275 -10.12 10.56 -5.95
CA ASN A 275 -10.30 10.00 -4.62
C ASN A 275 -11.29 10.81 -3.77
N GLY A 276 -11.25 12.15 -3.87
CA GLY A 276 -12.23 13.01 -3.20
C GLY A 276 -13.64 12.80 -3.72
N LEU A 277 -13.82 12.70 -5.04
CA LEU A 277 -15.12 12.42 -5.66
C LEU A 277 -15.66 11.04 -5.27
N THR A 278 -14.82 9.99 -5.35
CA THR A 278 -15.19 8.63 -4.94
C THR A 278 -15.56 8.60 -3.46
N SER A 279 -14.79 9.25 -2.59
CA SER A 279 -15.11 9.34 -1.16
C SER A 279 -16.46 10.03 -0.91
N PHE A 280 -16.78 11.09 -1.65
CA PHE A 280 -18.07 11.76 -1.55
C PHE A 280 -19.23 10.88 -2.03
N VAL A 281 -19.04 10.15 -3.14
CA VAL A 281 -20.02 9.20 -3.65
C VAL A 281 -20.27 8.07 -2.65
N SER A 282 -19.22 7.48 -2.07
CA SER A 282 -19.33 6.46 -1.03
C SER A 282 -20.08 6.96 0.20
N PHE A 283 -19.76 8.16 0.69
CA PHE A 283 -20.49 8.80 1.78
C PHE A 283 -22.00 8.89 1.49
N ARG A 284 -22.38 9.36 0.29
CA ARG A 284 -23.81 9.46 -0.07
C ARG A 284 -24.50 8.11 -0.09
N LEU A 285 -23.84 7.08 -0.61
CA LEU A 285 -24.37 5.73 -0.66
C LEU A 285 -24.55 5.12 0.73
N GLU A 286 -23.55 5.29 1.60
CA GLU A 286 -23.57 4.79 2.99
C GLU A 286 -24.68 5.43 3.82
N GLU A 287 -24.91 6.74 3.64
CA GLU A 287 -25.92 7.50 4.38
C GLU A 287 -27.30 7.51 3.71
N GLY A 288 -27.49 6.75 2.61
CA GLY A 288 -28.76 6.68 1.89
C GLY A 288 -29.22 8.01 1.27
N LEU A 289 -28.28 8.91 0.97
CA LEU A 289 -28.56 10.21 0.37
C LEU A 289 -28.85 10.06 -1.13
N GLY A 290 -29.85 10.80 -1.62
CA GLY A 290 -30.19 10.81 -3.05
C GLY A 290 -29.05 11.27 -3.94
N ASN A 291 -29.07 10.84 -5.21
CA ASN A 291 -28.06 11.15 -6.23
C ASN A 291 -28.12 12.60 -6.77
N THR A 292 -28.50 13.57 -5.93
CA THR A 292 -28.58 14.97 -6.36
C THR A 292 -27.20 15.53 -6.70
N TRP A 293 -27.08 16.10 -7.89
CA TRP A 293 -25.89 16.76 -8.41
C TRP A 293 -26.31 18.02 -9.19
N PRO A 294 -25.77 19.20 -8.90
CA PRO A 294 -24.76 19.50 -7.87
C PRO A 294 -25.25 19.20 -6.44
N PRO A 295 -24.34 18.89 -5.50
CA PRO A 295 -24.72 18.56 -4.14
C PRO A 295 -25.28 19.79 -3.42
N SER A 296 -26.31 19.58 -2.60
CA SER A 296 -26.82 20.63 -1.73
C SER A 296 -25.78 21.04 -0.69
N ILE A 297 -25.94 22.24 -0.11
CA ILE A 297 -25.10 22.66 1.01
C ILE A 297 -25.15 21.67 2.18
N SER A 298 -26.32 21.07 2.42
CA SER A 298 -26.50 20.05 3.47
C SER A 298 -25.63 18.81 3.22
N HIS A 299 -25.57 18.32 1.97
CA HIS A 299 -24.71 17.18 1.62
C HIS A 299 -23.23 17.50 1.86
N LEU A 300 -22.77 18.71 1.52
CA LEU A 300 -21.38 19.12 1.72
C LEU A 300 -21.04 19.28 3.21
N VAL A 301 -21.94 19.87 4.00
CA VAL A 301 -21.78 20.02 5.45
C VAL A 301 -21.69 18.64 6.12
N ASN A 302 -22.62 17.73 5.79
CA ASN A 302 -22.63 16.38 6.34
C ASN A 302 -21.39 15.59 5.90
N TYR A 303 -20.92 15.78 4.66
CA TYR A 303 -19.70 15.14 4.20
C TYR A 303 -18.45 15.59 4.97
N VAL A 304 -18.30 16.89 5.24
CA VAL A 304 -17.20 17.40 6.07
C VAL A 304 -17.28 16.84 7.49
N ALA A 305 -18.49 16.77 8.08
CA ALA A 305 -18.70 16.16 9.39
C ALA A 305 -18.37 14.65 9.39
N TYR A 306 -18.78 13.92 8.37
CA TYR A 306 -18.48 12.49 8.17
C TYR A 306 -16.97 12.25 8.11
N LEU A 307 -16.23 13.01 7.28
CA LEU A 307 -14.77 12.89 7.21
C LEU A 307 -14.10 13.24 8.54
N SER A 308 -14.59 14.24 9.25
CA SER A 308 -14.10 14.58 10.60
C SER A 308 -14.32 13.43 11.58
N LYS A 309 -15.48 12.78 11.55
CA LYS A 309 -15.82 11.64 12.43
C LYS A 309 -14.94 10.41 12.14
N LEU A 310 -14.55 10.23 10.87
CA LEU A 310 -13.60 9.20 10.46
C LEU A 310 -12.13 9.55 10.80
N GLY A 311 -11.86 10.71 11.40
CA GLY A 311 -10.51 11.11 11.80
C GLY A 311 -9.64 11.62 10.66
N TYR A 312 -10.21 12.05 9.53
CA TYR A 312 -9.42 12.64 8.45
C TYR A 312 -8.83 13.99 8.85
N ALA A 313 -7.56 14.20 8.49
CA ALA A 313 -6.88 15.47 8.72
C ALA A 313 -7.55 16.63 7.96
N PRO A 314 -7.61 17.85 8.53
CA PRO A 314 -8.23 19.02 7.87
C PRO A 314 -7.65 19.33 6.48
N ALA A 315 -6.34 19.09 6.30
CA ALA A 315 -5.67 19.27 5.02
C ALA A 315 -6.21 18.29 3.94
N THR A 316 -6.50 17.05 4.31
CA THR A 316 -7.06 16.04 3.38
C THR A 316 -8.48 16.43 2.98
N VAL A 317 -9.30 16.87 3.93
CA VAL A 317 -10.68 17.31 3.65
C VAL A 317 -10.69 18.49 2.68
N LYS A 318 -9.83 19.49 2.88
CA LYS A 318 -9.66 20.64 1.96
C LYS A 318 -9.36 20.18 0.53
N VAL A 319 -8.49 19.17 0.40
CA VAL A 319 -8.08 18.63 -0.90
C VAL A 319 -9.24 17.86 -1.57
N TYR A 320 -10.02 17.09 -0.82
CA TYR A 320 -11.20 16.41 -1.34
C TYR A 320 -12.27 17.40 -1.82
N LEU A 321 -12.53 18.45 -1.03
CA LEU A 321 -13.41 19.55 -1.42
C LEU A 321 -12.89 20.30 -2.66
N SER A 322 -11.58 20.45 -2.82
CA SER A 322 -10.98 21.05 -4.03
C SER A 322 -11.23 20.19 -5.26
N GLY A 323 -11.20 18.86 -5.12
CA GLY A 323 -11.60 17.94 -6.18
C GLY A 323 -13.06 18.10 -6.57
N LEU A 324 -13.97 18.13 -5.59
CA LEU A 324 -15.40 18.39 -5.84
C LEU A 324 -15.63 19.77 -6.50
N SER A 325 -14.99 20.81 -5.99
CA SER A 325 -15.02 22.17 -6.55
C SER A 325 -14.60 22.18 -8.01
N TYR A 326 -13.52 21.46 -8.35
CA TYR A 326 -13.07 21.31 -9.73
C TYR A 326 -14.15 20.67 -10.61
N TYR A 327 -14.73 19.53 -10.22
CA TYR A 327 -15.78 18.87 -10.99
C TYR A 327 -17.06 19.70 -11.13
N LEU A 328 -17.38 20.53 -10.15
CA LEU A 328 -18.53 21.43 -10.24
C LEU A 328 -18.26 22.56 -11.23
N ARG A 329 -17.13 23.26 -11.07
CA ARG A 329 -16.77 24.42 -11.90
C ARG A 329 -16.56 24.05 -13.35
N ILE A 330 -15.96 22.89 -13.61
CA ILE A 330 -15.67 22.45 -14.97
C ILE A 330 -16.93 22.05 -15.77
N ASN A 331 -18.01 21.75 -15.05
CA ASN A 331 -19.33 21.51 -15.60
C ASN A 331 -20.25 22.74 -15.47
N GLU A 332 -19.69 23.91 -15.13
CA GLU A 332 -20.41 25.17 -14.91
C GLU A 332 -21.54 25.09 -13.87
N LEU A 333 -21.39 24.17 -12.91
CA LEU A 333 -22.33 24.00 -11.81
C LEU A 333 -21.96 24.88 -10.63
N THR A 334 -22.98 25.28 -9.86
CA THR A 334 -22.81 26.07 -8.64
C THR A 334 -21.88 25.37 -7.65
N ASP A 335 -20.77 26.02 -7.30
CA ASP A 335 -19.79 25.54 -6.34
C ASP A 335 -20.07 26.07 -4.93
N LEU A 336 -20.61 25.21 -4.06
CA LEU A 336 -20.88 25.52 -2.64
C LEU A 336 -19.80 24.98 -1.68
N THR A 337 -18.73 24.36 -2.20
CA THR A 337 -17.66 23.74 -1.40
C THR A 337 -16.86 24.75 -0.58
N SER A 338 -16.87 26.01 -0.99
CA SER A 338 -16.19 27.13 -0.32
C SER A 338 -17.15 28.05 0.43
N SER A 339 -18.39 27.63 0.67
CA SER A 339 -19.37 28.43 1.42
C SER A 339 -18.90 28.74 2.85
N PHE A 340 -19.45 29.81 3.44
CA PHE A 340 -19.04 30.30 4.76
C PHE A 340 -19.09 29.22 5.84
N ILE A 341 -20.14 28.39 5.87
CA ILE A 341 -20.28 27.30 6.83
C ILE A 341 -19.17 26.25 6.66
N ILE A 342 -18.84 25.85 5.43
CA ILE A 342 -17.76 24.88 5.17
C ILE A 342 -16.41 25.47 5.62
N GLN A 343 -16.14 26.74 5.34
CA GLN A 343 -14.93 27.41 5.81
C GLN A 343 -14.84 27.44 7.35
N LYS A 344 -15.96 27.70 8.04
CA LYS A 344 -16.00 27.68 9.51
C LYS A 344 -15.81 26.26 10.07
N MET A 345 -16.38 25.24 9.44
CA MET A 345 -16.17 23.85 9.82
C MET A 345 -14.70 23.44 9.65
N LEU A 346 -14.09 23.76 8.51
CA LEU A 346 -12.67 23.50 8.29
C LEU A 346 -11.78 24.23 9.29
N LYS A 347 -12.12 25.47 9.67
CA LYS A 347 -11.43 26.20 10.75
C LYS A 347 -11.62 25.54 12.12
N GLY A 348 -12.81 25.01 12.39
CA GLY A 348 -13.09 24.22 13.60
C GLY A 348 -12.27 22.93 13.64
N MET A 349 -12.25 22.18 12.53
CA MET A 349 -11.43 20.98 12.38
C MET A 349 -9.94 21.26 12.56
N ASP A 350 -9.44 22.37 12.00
CA ASP A 350 -8.05 22.78 12.16
C ASP A 350 -7.69 23.09 13.62
N LYS A 351 -8.62 23.68 14.39
CA LYS A 351 -8.43 23.93 15.83
C LYS A 351 -8.49 22.65 16.68
N LEU A 352 -9.39 21.74 16.36
CA LEU A 352 -9.62 20.52 17.15
C LEU A 352 -8.63 19.41 16.81
N TYR A 353 -8.28 19.28 15.54
CA TYR A 353 -7.58 18.13 14.97
C TYR A 353 -6.43 18.53 14.03
N GLY A 354 -6.10 19.82 13.94
CA GLY A 354 -4.99 20.30 13.14
C GLY A 354 -3.68 19.73 13.66
N VAL A 355 -2.96 19.02 12.78
CA VAL A 355 -1.61 18.54 13.08
C VAL A 355 -0.62 19.54 12.50
N VAL A 356 0.20 20.11 13.37
CA VAL A 356 1.34 20.92 12.94
C VAL A 356 2.42 19.99 12.41
N ASP A 357 3.08 20.41 11.34
CA ASP A 357 4.21 19.68 10.77
C ASP A 357 5.37 19.60 11.78
N SER A 358 5.48 18.44 12.43
CA SER A 358 6.45 18.11 13.49
C SER A 358 7.79 17.60 12.98
N ARG A 359 7.99 17.53 11.65
CA ARG A 359 9.22 17.00 11.07
C ARG A 359 10.42 17.86 11.47
N LYS A 360 11.45 17.23 12.02
CA LYS A 360 12.67 17.90 12.44
C LYS A 360 13.60 18.18 11.24
N PRO A 361 14.35 19.30 11.27
CA PRO A 361 15.41 19.57 10.30
C PRO A 361 16.56 18.58 10.47
N ILE A 362 17.13 18.10 9.36
CA ILE A 362 18.48 17.51 9.41
C ILE A 362 19.46 18.66 9.56
N THR A 363 20.13 18.79 10.71
CA THR A 363 21.19 19.80 10.92
C THR A 363 22.49 19.35 10.23
N LEU A 364 23.49 20.23 10.13
CA LEU A 364 24.82 19.84 9.63
C LEU A 364 25.46 18.75 10.49
N GLU A 365 25.28 18.81 11.82
CA GLU A 365 25.77 17.80 12.74
C GLU A 365 25.09 16.44 12.48
N ILE A 366 23.76 16.42 12.36
CA ILE A 366 23.01 15.21 12.03
C ILE A 366 23.45 14.69 10.66
N LEU A 367 23.61 15.57 9.65
CA LEU A 367 24.08 15.19 8.32
C LEU A 367 25.45 14.50 8.37
N ALA A 368 26.41 15.05 9.12
CA ALA A 368 27.72 14.45 9.30
C ALA A 368 27.63 13.07 9.97
N ARG A 369 26.83 12.95 11.04
CA ARG A 369 26.57 11.68 11.74
C ARG A 369 25.90 10.65 10.82
N LEU A 370 24.96 11.06 9.97
CA LEU A 370 24.34 10.20 8.96
C LEU A 370 25.37 9.69 7.95
N ILE A 371 26.18 10.59 7.37
CA ILE A 371 27.17 10.26 6.35
C ILE A 371 28.28 9.34 6.89
N ASN A 372 28.70 9.57 8.13
CA ASN A 372 29.72 8.76 8.80
C ASN A 372 29.18 7.39 9.22
N SER A 373 27.89 7.28 9.59
CA SER A 373 27.28 6.00 9.97
C SER A 373 26.99 5.06 8.81
N LEU A 374 26.94 5.55 7.56
CA LEU A 374 26.65 4.72 6.38
C LEU A 374 27.58 3.52 6.21
N GLN A 375 28.83 3.59 6.68
CA GLN A 375 29.76 2.46 6.63
C GLN A 375 29.35 1.27 7.50
N PHE A 376 28.47 1.48 8.48
CA PHE A 376 27.94 0.43 9.36
C PHE A 376 26.54 -0.03 8.94
N VAL A 377 25.89 0.68 8.01
CA VAL A 377 24.51 0.42 7.59
C VAL A 377 24.43 -0.16 6.18
N CYS A 378 25.32 0.26 5.28
CA CYS A 378 25.38 -0.21 3.90
C CYS A 378 26.20 -1.49 3.78
N SER A 379 25.84 -2.34 2.82
CA SER A 379 26.46 -3.65 2.62
C SER A 379 27.75 -3.61 1.77
N SER A 380 28.05 -2.47 1.15
CA SER A 380 29.24 -2.33 0.30
C SER A 380 29.80 -0.91 0.28
N VAL A 381 31.07 -0.78 -0.11
CA VAL A 381 31.74 0.52 -0.31
C VAL A 381 31.03 1.35 -1.40
N TYR A 382 30.54 0.69 -2.45
CA TYR A 382 29.77 1.34 -3.51
C TYR A 382 28.48 1.95 -2.96
N GLU A 383 27.68 1.17 -2.24
CA GLU A 383 26.41 1.62 -1.66
C GLU A 383 26.63 2.75 -0.64
N CYS A 384 27.67 2.65 0.19
CA CYS A 384 28.06 3.70 1.12
C CYS A 384 28.39 5.00 0.38
N THR A 385 29.22 4.94 -0.66
CA THR A 385 29.61 6.12 -1.46
C THR A 385 28.40 6.75 -2.18
N LEU A 386 27.52 5.91 -2.72
CA LEU A 386 26.24 6.31 -3.31
C LEU A 386 25.39 7.13 -2.33
N PHE A 387 25.08 6.59 -1.15
CA PHE A 387 24.21 7.28 -0.20
C PHE A 387 24.87 8.48 0.48
N ARG A 388 26.20 8.48 0.65
CA ARG A 388 26.93 9.67 1.13
C ARG A 388 26.73 10.84 0.17
N SER A 389 26.89 10.59 -1.13
CA SER A 389 26.65 11.58 -2.17
C SER A 389 25.18 12.03 -2.20
N MET A 390 24.23 11.10 -2.14
CA MET A 390 22.81 11.43 -2.14
C MET A 390 22.38 12.28 -0.94
N PHE A 391 22.83 11.96 0.28
CA PHE A 391 22.46 12.69 1.50
C PHE A 391 23.02 14.11 1.50
N SER A 392 24.30 14.26 1.19
CA SER A 392 24.94 15.57 1.11
C SER A 392 24.29 16.42 0.03
N LEU A 393 24.12 15.88 -1.17
CA LEU A 393 23.54 16.63 -2.29
C LEU A 393 22.08 16.99 -2.04
N ALA A 394 21.28 16.11 -1.43
CA ALA A 394 19.91 16.41 -1.06
C ALA A 394 19.80 17.63 -0.13
N PHE A 395 20.75 17.77 0.80
CA PHE A 395 20.85 18.91 1.70
C PHE A 395 21.29 20.18 0.96
N PHE A 396 22.51 20.21 0.42
CA PHE A 396 23.14 21.42 -0.09
C PHE A 396 22.49 21.97 -1.38
N ALA A 397 21.88 21.11 -2.19
CA ALA A 397 21.18 21.54 -3.42
C ALA A 397 19.66 21.73 -3.21
N PHE A 398 19.18 21.66 -1.97
CA PHE A 398 17.76 21.76 -1.63
C PHE A 398 16.88 20.82 -2.46
N LEU A 399 17.36 19.61 -2.78
CA LEU A 399 16.67 18.73 -3.72
C LEU A 399 15.42 18.13 -3.06
N ARG A 400 14.35 18.01 -3.85
CA ARG A 400 13.29 17.08 -3.48
C ARG A 400 13.83 15.68 -3.77
N ILE A 401 13.67 14.74 -2.85
CA ILE A 401 14.19 13.38 -3.07
C ILE A 401 13.64 12.72 -4.35
N GLY A 402 12.44 13.10 -4.78
CA GLY A 402 11.89 12.66 -6.07
C GLY A 402 12.65 13.16 -7.32
N GLU A 403 13.50 14.18 -7.20
CA GLU A 403 14.37 14.69 -8.27
C GLU A 403 15.62 13.79 -8.46
N ILE A 404 15.98 12.99 -7.45
CA ILE A 404 17.15 12.10 -7.43
C ILE A 404 16.81 10.61 -7.22
N THR A 405 15.53 10.25 -7.30
CA THR A 405 15.06 8.86 -7.14
C THR A 405 14.02 8.49 -8.19
N ILE A 406 14.04 7.23 -8.61
CA ILE A 406 13.10 6.69 -9.60
C ILE A 406 11.83 6.12 -8.94
N ASN A 407 10.75 6.07 -9.73
CA ASN A 407 9.53 5.32 -9.49
C ASN A 407 9.07 4.61 -10.79
N ARG A 408 7.99 3.83 -10.76
CA ARG A 408 7.50 3.08 -11.94
C ARG A 408 7.15 3.97 -13.16
N ASN A 409 6.87 5.25 -12.94
CA ASN A 409 6.37 6.21 -13.94
C ASN A 409 7.29 7.46 -14.06
N THR A 410 8.53 7.43 -13.58
CA THR A 410 9.38 8.64 -13.58
C THR A 410 9.84 8.97 -14.99
N GLN A 411 9.41 10.14 -15.48
CA GLN A 411 9.93 10.73 -16.71
C GLN A 411 11.05 11.76 -16.43
N HIS A 412 11.22 12.20 -15.17
CA HIS A 412 12.10 13.33 -14.86
C HIS A 412 12.90 13.12 -13.57
N VAL A 413 14.07 12.49 -13.70
CA VAL A 413 15.08 12.35 -12.65
C VAL A 413 16.37 12.95 -13.17
N ILE A 414 17.20 13.54 -12.30
CA ILE A 414 18.53 14.02 -12.66
C ILE A 414 19.34 12.84 -13.19
N ASN A 415 19.72 12.93 -14.46
CA ASN A 415 20.60 11.98 -15.12
C ASN A 415 22.05 12.39 -14.92
N ASN A 416 22.97 11.50 -15.27
CA ASN A 416 24.39 11.82 -15.22
C ASN A 416 24.77 13.01 -16.11
N ASP A 417 24.17 13.11 -17.29
CA ASP A 417 24.50 14.16 -18.27
C ASP A 417 23.97 15.54 -17.84
N ASP A 418 23.07 15.56 -16.85
CA ASP A 418 22.57 16.79 -16.22
C ASP A 418 23.57 17.37 -15.19
N VAL A 419 24.68 16.68 -14.91
CA VAL A 419 25.68 17.10 -13.92
C VAL A 419 26.99 17.48 -14.60
N ASN A 420 27.41 18.72 -14.41
CA ASN A 420 28.73 19.19 -14.81
C ASN A 420 29.58 19.53 -13.58
N VAL A 421 30.62 18.74 -13.35
CA VAL A 421 31.56 18.91 -12.23
C VAL A 421 32.94 18.42 -12.64
N SER A 422 34.00 19.15 -12.25
CA SER A 422 35.39 18.74 -12.46
C SER A 422 36.14 18.64 -11.12
N HIS A 423 37.23 17.87 -11.08
CA HIS A 423 38.03 17.69 -9.88
C HIS A 423 38.61 19.00 -9.31
N HIS A 424 38.89 19.97 -10.17
CA HIS A 424 39.42 21.28 -9.80
C HIS A 424 38.34 22.35 -9.58
N SER A 425 37.08 22.05 -9.90
CA SER A 425 35.98 23.00 -9.73
C SER A 425 35.67 23.23 -8.25
N GLN A 426 35.43 24.50 -7.90
CA GLN A 426 34.84 24.88 -6.60
C GLN A 426 33.35 24.57 -6.53
N SER A 427 32.68 24.37 -7.68
CA SER A 427 31.24 24.16 -7.74
C SER A 427 30.87 23.05 -8.72
N ALA A 428 29.73 22.41 -8.46
CA ALA A 428 29.04 21.50 -9.37
C ALA A 428 27.78 22.18 -9.91
N TYR A 429 27.53 22.05 -11.22
CA TYR A 429 26.32 22.55 -11.87
C TYR A 429 25.38 21.37 -12.14
N ILE A 430 24.15 21.47 -11.66
CA ILE A 430 23.17 20.39 -11.71
C ILE A 430 21.90 20.89 -12.37
N THR A 431 21.65 20.42 -13.58
CA THR A 431 20.44 20.72 -14.34
C THR A 431 19.30 19.86 -13.83
N ILE A 432 18.21 20.49 -13.42
CA ILE A 432 16.97 19.80 -13.07
C ILE A 432 16.06 19.90 -14.30
N PRO A 433 15.79 18.80 -15.02
CA PRO A 433 15.02 18.84 -16.26
C PRO A 433 13.54 19.18 -16.03
N PHE A 434 13.00 18.87 -14.85
CA PHE A 434 11.63 19.17 -14.47
C PHE A 434 11.53 19.27 -12.95
N SER A 435 10.68 20.17 -12.45
CA SER A 435 10.35 20.23 -11.04
C SER A 435 8.85 20.40 -10.83
N LYS A 436 8.34 20.07 -9.63
CA LYS A 436 6.92 20.30 -9.29
C LYS A 436 6.48 21.76 -9.52
N THR A 437 7.42 22.70 -9.45
CA THR A 437 7.22 24.15 -9.64
C THR A 437 7.49 24.62 -11.06
N ASP A 438 8.03 23.75 -11.92
CA ASP A 438 8.31 23.97 -13.34
C ASP A 438 7.55 22.93 -14.18
N GLN A 439 6.22 23.10 -14.27
CA GLN A 439 5.36 22.24 -15.08
C GLN A 439 5.53 22.44 -16.60
N LYS A 440 6.32 23.45 -17.01
CA LYS A 440 6.60 23.77 -18.42
C LYS A 440 7.92 23.14 -18.91
N GLY A 441 8.71 22.53 -18.03
CA GLY A 441 9.96 21.85 -18.39
C GLY A 441 11.03 22.80 -18.91
N LEU A 442 11.09 24.04 -18.42
CA LEU A 442 12.11 25.02 -18.80
C LEU A 442 13.50 24.64 -18.27
N SER A 443 13.56 23.68 -17.35
CA SER A 443 14.74 23.23 -16.62
C SER A 443 15.33 24.34 -15.72
N THR A 444 16.10 23.94 -14.71
CA THR A 444 16.79 24.89 -13.83
C THR A 444 18.13 24.33 -13.44
N THR A 445 19.20 25.09 -13.65
CA THR A 445 20.54 24.70 -13.23
C THR A 445 20.82 25.25 -11.85
N LEU A 446 21.20 24.37 -10.92
CA LEU A 446 21.65 24.72 -9.59
C LEU A 446 23.17 24.73 -9.53
N THR A 447 23.73 25.74 -8.87
CA THR A 447 25.14 25.79 -8.51
C THR A 447 25.29 25.28 -7.08
N VAL A 448 26.09 24.23 -6.89
CA VAL A 448 26.38 23.64 -5.57
C VAL A 448 27.87 23.81 -5.30
N GLU A 449 28.20 24.58 -4.27
CA GLU A 449 29.58 24.90 -3.94
C GLU A 449 30.22 23.86 -3.03
N ARG A 450 31.55 23.78 -3.05
CA ARG A 450 32.33 23.03 -2.07
C ARG A 450 32.07 23.58 -0.68
N PHE A 451 31.85 22.66 0.26
CA PHE A 451 31.73 22.98 1.67
C PHE A 451 33.05 22.70 2.40
N ASN A 452 33.40 23.54 3.37
CA ASN A 452 34.66 23.47 4.12
C ASN A 452 34.82 22.15 4.89
N GLN A 453 33.72 21.61 5.41
CA GLN A 453 33.73 20.34 6.13
C GLN A 453 33.79 19.17 5.13
N VAL A 454 34.94 18.51 5.09
CA VAL A 454 35.34 17.58 4.03
C VAL A 454 34.45 16.33 3.94
N ASP A 455 34.04 15.80 5.10
CA ASP A 455 33.25 14.59 5.24
C ASP A 455 31.82 14.75 4.70
N ILE A 456 31.25 15.97 4.74
CA ILE A 456 29.91 16.26 4.21
C ILE A 456 29.90 17.08 2.92
N CYS A 457 31.07 17.38 2.34
CA CYS A 457 31.20 18.26 1.18
C CYS A 457 30.48 17.69 -0.07
N PRO A 458 29.46 18.39 -0.63
CA PRO A 458 28.61 17.84 -1.68
C PRO A 458 29.38 17.59 -2.98
N VAL A 459 30.24 18.52 -3.39
CA VAL A 459 31.06 18.39 -4.60
C VAL A 459 32.05 17.23 -4.48
N ARG A 460 32.70 17.06 -3.32
CA ARG A 460 33.65 15.96 -3.10
C ARG A 460 32.96 14.60 -3.10
N LEU A 461 31.86 14.46 -2.38
CA LEU A 461 31.12 13.21 -2.31
C LEU A 461 30.49 12.84 -3.66
N LEU A 462 30.02 13.84 -4.42
CA LEU A 462 29.55 13.67 -5.79
C LEU A 462 30.67 13.18 -6.72
N LEU A 463 31.84 13.80 -6.71
CA LEU A 463 32.99 13.35 -7.50
C LEU A 463 33.43 11.93 -7.13
N ASN A 464 33.48 11.60 -5.83
CA ASN A 464 33.80 10.26 -5.38
C ASN A 464 32.83 9.22 -5.95
N PHE A 465 31.53 9.51 -5.92
CA PHE A 465 30.53 8.62 -6.49
C PHE A 465 30.62 8.54 -8.03
N ILE A 466 30.79 9.67 -8.72
CA ILE A 466 30.95 9.71 -10.19
C ILE A 466 32.18 8.91 -10.64
N SER A 467 33.26 8.89 -9.84
CA SER A 467 34.47 8.14 -10.18
C SER A 467 34.31 6.61 -10.15
N ILE A 468 33.35 6.10 -9.35
CA ILE A 468 33.11 4.66 -9.19
C ILE A 468 31.84 4.16 -9.89
N ARG A 469 30.90 5.05 -10.25
CA ARG A 469 29.67 4.67 -10.96
C ARG A 469 29.99 4.20 -12.38
N HIS A 470 29.13 3.34 -12.91
CA HIS A 470 29.21 2.97 -14.32
C HIS A 470 28.89 4.17 -15.23
N LYS A 471 29.63 4.31 -16.34
CA LYS A 471 29.48 5.39 -17.33
C LYS A 471 28.23 5.27 -18.23
N ASN A 472 27.23 4.50 -17.83
CA ASN A 472 26.02 4.36 -18.61
C ASN A 472 25.13 5.60 -18.52
N ASN A 473 24.37 5.85 -19.58
CA ASN A 473 23.29 6.83 -19.59
C ASN A 473 22.18 6.38 -18.61
N GLY A 474 21.48 7.36 -18.06
CA GLY A 474 20.38 7.16 -17.11
C GLY A 474 20.56 7.95 -15.81
N PRO A 475 19.80 7.56 -14.76
CA PRO A 475 19.78 8.29 -13.49
C PRO A 475 21.19 8.48 -12.92
N LEU A 476 21.45 9.69 -12.40
CA LEU A 476 22.72 10.02 -11.76
C LEU A 476 23.05 8.98 -10.67
N PHE A 477 22.09 8.74 -9.78
CA PHE A 477 22.20 7.81 -8.66
C PHE A 477 21.60 6.45 -9.02
N CYS A 478 22.50 5.47 -9.21
CA CYS A 478 22.14 4.09 -9.51
C CYS A 478 22.95 3.10 -8.65
N HIS A 479 22.32 1.97 -8.35
CA HIS A 479 22.95 0.79 -7.73
C HIS A 479 24.01 0.19 -8.67
N PHE A 480 24.86 -0.69 -8.13
CA PHE A 480 25.91 -1.34 -8.91
C PHE A 480 25.36 -2.11 -10.13
N ASN A 481 24.15 -2.67 -10.03
CA ASN A 481 23.44 -3.31 -11.15
C ASN A 481 22.81 -2.32 -12.15
N LYS A 482 23.18 -1.02 -12.08
CA LYS A 482 22.71 0.09 -12.94
C LYS A 482 21.24 0.49 -12.76
N THR A 483 20.52 -0.12 -11.82
CA THR A 483 19.13 0.31 -11.52
C THR A 483 19.12 1.60 -10.71
N GLY A 484 18.22 2.53 -11.03
CA GLY A 484 18.11 3.79 -10.29
C GLY A 484 17.64 3.57 -8.84
N VAL A 485 18.06 4.45 -7.94
CA VAL A 485 17.63 4.38 -6.53
C VAL A 485 16.17 4.77 -6.39
N THR A 486 15.36 3.95 -5.73
CA THR A 486 13.96 4.28 -5.45
C THR A 486 13.81 5.14 -4.20
N ARG A 487 12.71 5.90 -4.11
CA ARG A 487 12.39 6.67 -2.89
C ARG A 487 12.24 5.78 -1.65
N TYR A 488 11.73 4.55 -1.82
CA TYR A 488 11.62 3.56 -0.75
C TYR A 488 13.00 3.19 -0.21
N GLN A 489 13.95 2.85 -1.09
CA GLN A 489 15.32 2.51 -0.71
C GLN A 489 16.01 3.69 0.00
N PHE A 490 15.88 4.92 -0.53
CA PHE A 490 16.42 6.11 0.13
C PHE A 490 15.86 6.29 1.54
N SER A 491 14.55 6.12 1.71
CA SER A 491 13.89 6.28 3.01
C SER A 491 14.26 5.16 3.98
N SER A 492 14.46 3.94 3.48
CA SER A 492 14.91 2.78 4.26
C SER A 492 16.33 2.99 4.79
N VAL A 493 17.26 3.43 3.94
CA VAL A 493 18.64 3.73 4.37
C VAL A 493 18.65 4.89 5.37
N LEU A 494 17.91 5.97 5.11
CA LEU A 494 17.75 7.08 6.05
C LEU A 494 17.25 6.60 7.42
N CYS A 495 16.22 5.76 7.44
CA CYS A 495 15.65 5.21 8.68
C CYS A 495 16.69 4.38 9.45
N LYS A 496 17.43 3.50 8.76
CA LYS A 496 18.49 2.69 9.37
C LYS A 496 19.62 3.56 9.94
N THR A 497 20.07 4.56 9.19
CA THR A 497 21.11 5.49 9.68
C THR A 497 20.63 6.33 10.86
N MET A 498 19.37 6.77 10.87
CA MET A 498 18.78 7.51 12.00
C MET A 498 18.76 6.66 13.27
N LYS A 499 18.34 5.39 13.16
CA LYS A 499 18.40 4.44 14.28
C LYS A 499 19.82 4.23 14.78
N PHE A 500 20.79 4.11 13.88
CA PHE A 500 22.20 3.92 14.24
C PHE A 500 22.79 5.10 15.01
N ILE A 501 22.34 6.33 14.72
CA ILE A 501 22.79 7.54 15.41
C ILE A 501 21.89 7.94 16.59
N ASP A 502 21.12 6.99 17.13
CA ASP A 502 20.21 7.19 18.27
C ASP A 502 19.22 8.35 18.10
N CYS A 503 18.79 8.62 16.85
CA CYS A 503 17.76 9.60 16.54
C CYS A 503 16.44 8.88 16.26
N ASN A 504 15.32 9.43 16.74
CA ASN A 504 13.98 8.87 16.48
C ASN A 504 13.62 8.99 14.99
N PRO A 505 13.53 7.90 14.22
CA PRO A 505 13.27 7.97 12.78
C PRO A 505 11.91 8.56 12.42
N ASN A 506 10.93 8.51 13.33
CA ASN A 506 9.58 9.01 13.07
C ASN A 506 9.51 10.55 12.98
N GLU A 507 10.54 11.24 13.48
CA GLU A 507 10.65 12.70 13.42
C GLU A 507 11.27 13.19 12.10
N TYR A 508 11.81 12.28 11.28
CA TYR A 508 12.54 12.61 10.07
C TYR A 508 11.97 11.90 8.85
N ASN A 509 12.00 12.58 7.70
CA ASN A 509 11.76 11.91 6.42
C ASN A 509 12.50 12.60 5.28
N THR A 510 12.21 12.21 4.05
CA THR A 510 12.81 12.80 2.83
C THR A 510 12.76 14.34 2.77
N HIS A 511 11.78 15.00 3.39
CA HIS A 511 11.68 16.47 3.41
C HIS A 511 12.56 17.12 4.47
N SER A 512 13.01 16.38 5.49
CA SER A 512 13.86 16.90 6.56
C SER A 512 15.20 17.46 6.05
N PHE A 513 15.71 16.96 4.92
CA PHE A 513 16.87 17.54 4.23
C PHE A 513 16.61 18.99 3.79
N ARG A 514 15.48 19.25 3.13
CA ARG A 514 15.10 20.59 2.68
C ARG A 514 14.73 21.53 3.83
N ILE A 515 14.12 21.00 4.90
CA ILE A 515 13.84 21.76 6.13
C ILE A 515 15.17 22.17 6.77
N GLY A 516 16.10 21.22 6.88
CA GLY A 516 17.46 21.45 7.37
C GLY A 516 18.22 22.50 6.58
N ALA A 517 18.25 22.36 5.25
CA ALA A 517 18.93 23.30 4.36
C ALA A 517 18.35 24.72 4.48
N ALA A 518 17.02 24.88 4.43
CA ALA A 518 16.38 26.18 4.60
C ALA A 518 16.68 26.81 5.97
N THR A 519 16.64 26.01 7.03
CA THR A 519 16.95 26.47 8.38
C THR A 519 18.41 26.89 8.50
N HIS A 520 19.34 26.09 7.97
CA HIS A 520 20.77 26.38 8.03
C HIS A 520 21.12 27.67 7.29
N PHE A 521 20.65 27.85 6.06
CA PHE A 521 20.91 29.06 5.29
C PHE A 521 20.28 30.30 5.95
N ALA A 522 19.08 30.18 6.53
CA ALA A 522 18.48 31.27 7.31
C ALA A 522 19.32 31.64 8.53
N MET A 523 19.84 30.66 9.27
CA MET A 523 20.70 30.90 10.44
C MET A 523 22.04 31.55 10.08
N ASN A 524 22.55 31.34 8.86
CA ASN A 524 23.75 31.97 8.35
C ASN A 524 23.51 33.36 7.71
N GLY A 525 22.31 33.92 7.86
CA GLY A 525 22.01 35.29 7.42
C GLY A 525 21.72 35.45 5.93
N HIS A 526 21.44 34.36 5.20
CA HIS A 526 20.95 34.48 3.82
C HIS A 526 19.57 35.16 3.78
N THR A 527 19.32 35.91 2.71
CA THR A 527 18.04 36.62 2.53
C THR A 527 16.89 35.66 2.21
N ASP A 528 15.65 36.11 2.42
CA ASP A 528 14.45 35.36 2.03
C ASP A 528 14.50 35.04 0.52
N GLU A 529 14.96 35.99 -0.31
CA GLU A 529 15.15 35.87 -1.75
C GLU A 529 16.18 34.79 -2.13
N ASP A 530 17.32 34.73 -1.43
CA ASP A 530 18.36 33.72 -1.66
C ASP A 530 17.82 32.30 -1.36
N ILE A 531 17.17 32.13 -0.21
CA ILE A 531 16.61 30.83 0.20
C ILE A 531 15.51 30.40 -0.76
N MET A 532 14.65 31.33 -1.19
CA MET A 532 13.63 31.07 -2.20
C MET A 532 14.25 30.63 -3.53
N THR A 533 15.33 31.28 -3.97
CA THR A 533 16.06 30.95 -5.19
C THR A 533 16.69 29.56 -5.12
N LEU A 534 17.48 29.30 -4.07
CA LEU A 534 18.17 28.01 -3.86
C LEU A 534 17.19 26.84 -3.77
N GLY A 535 16.11 27.00 -2.99
CA GLY A 535 15.12 25.95 -2.84
C GLY A 535 14.00 25.94 -3.88
N ARG A 536 14.00 26.87 -4.84
CA ARG A 536 13.02 26.95 -5.93
C ARG A 536 11.59 27.14 -5.41
N TRP A 537 11.40 28.00 -4.41
CA TRP A 537 10.08 28.37 -3.91
C TRP A 537 9.58 29.63 -4.63
N LYS A 538 8.35 29.60 -5.11
CA LYS A 538 7.69 30.76 -5.77
C LYS A 538 6.87 31.64 -4.82
N SER A 539 6.81 31.28 -3.55
CA SER A 539 6.00 31.97 -2.54
C SER A 539 6.60 31.81 -1.15
N ALA A 540 6.07 32.57 -0.18
CA ALA A 540 6.42 32.51 1.24
C ALA A 540 6.18 31.14 1.93
N SER A 541 5.82 30.09 1.18
CA SER A 541 5.73 28.71 1.67
C SER A 541 7.03 28.18 2.28
N PHE A 542 8.20 28.69 1.87
CA PHE A 542 9.50 28.34 2.45
C PHE A 542 9.62 28.72 3.94
N LYS A 543 8.88 29.74 4.42
CA LYS A 543 8.89 30.14 5.84
C LYS A 543 8.46 29.01 6.77
N ARG A 544 7.64 28.07 6.27
CA ARG A 544 7.25 26.86 7.00
C ARG A 544 8.38 25.83 7.14
N TYR A 545 9.45 25.95 6.36
CA TYR A 545 10.62 25.07 6.40
C TYR A 545 11.70 25.59 7.36
N ILE A 546 11.65 26.86 7.75
CA ILE A 546 12.63 27.46 8.67
C ILE A 546 12.23 27.08 10.10
N ARG A 547 13.13 26.40 10.83
CA ARG A 547 12.90 25.80 12.16
C ARG A 547 13.99 26.18 13.16
N ILE A 548 14.29 27.48 13.29
CA ILE A 548 15.37 28.02 14.14
C ILE A 548 15.25 27.56 15.61
N GLU A 549 14.03 27.38 16.12
CA GLU A 549 13.79 26.95 17.50
C GLU A 549 14.14 25.48 17.76
N LEU A 550 14.20 24.65 16.72
CA LEU A 550 14.47 23.20 16.82
C LEU A 550 15.94 22.84 16.54
N THR A 551 16.78 23.85 16.32
CA THR A 551 18.21 23.72 16.02
C THR A 551 19.12 24.22 17.15
N LYS A 552 18.53 24.72 18.25
CA LYS A 552 19.20 24.91 19.54
C LYS A 552 19.15 23.61 20.31
#